data_AF-A0A7C2FTY9-F1
#
_entry.id   AF-A0A7C2FTY9-F1
#
_cell.length_a   1.000
_cell.length_b   1.000
_cell.length_c   1.000
_cell.angle_alpha   90.00
_cell.angle_beta   90.00
_cell.angle_gamma   90.00
#
_symmetry.space_group_name_H-M   'P 1'
#
loop_
_entity.id
_entity.type
_entity.pdbx_description
1 polymer ?
#
loop_
_entity_poly.entity_id
_entity_poly.type
_entity_poly.pdbx_seq_one_letter_code
_entity_poly.pdbx_strand_id
1 'polypeptide(L)'
;MSSWMLREAEEAPRVVERLLKENEVEVRSLAAFLHRRPPVLALTVARGSSDHAALFAKYLLEARLLWPVLSLAPSVLTLYGARPRPPHPALLLAFSQSGESPDVVEAVRAYRGMGVLT
;
A
#
# COMPACT_ATOMS: atom_id res chain seq x y z
N MET A 1 -20.42 23.09 -19.72
CA MET A 1 -20.53 22.42 -18.40
C MET A 1 -19.23 21.69 -18.13
N SER A 2 -18.63 21.80 -16.94
CA SER A 2 -17.41 21.05 -16.60
C SER A 2 -17.74 19.58 -16.33
N SER A 3 -16.86 18.67 -16.78
CA SER A 3 -17.00 17.23 -16.50
C SER A 3 -16.74 16.92 -15.02
N TRP A 4 -17.26 15.80 -14.54
CA TRP A 4 -16.96 15.30 -13.19
C TRP A 4 -15.45 15.07 -12.99
N MET A 5 -14.79 14.47 -13.99
CA MET A 5 -13.34 14.25 -13.97
C MET A 5 -12.54 15.54 -13.75
N LEU A 6 -12.91 16.64 -14.40
CA LEU A 6 -12.20 17.91 -14.23
C LEU A 6 -12.37 18.44 -12.81
N ARG A 7 -13.60 18.41 -12.28
CA ARG A 7 -13.90 18.88 -10.91
C ARG A 7 -13.12 18.07 -9.87
N GLU A 8 -13.13 16.75 -9.98
CA GLU A 8 -12.40 15.85 -9.07
C GLU A 8 -10.89 16.07 -9.14
N ALA A 9 -10.33 16.27 -10.34
CA ALA A 9 -8.90 16.53 -10.52
C ALA A 9 -8.46 17.87 -9.91
N GLU A 10 -9.29 18.91 -10.03
CA GLU A 10 -9.04 20.23 -9.45
C GLU A 10 -9.04 20.24 -7.91
N GLU A 11 -9.66 19.25 -7.27
CA GLU A 11 -9.65 19.10 -5.81
C GLU A 11 -8.33 18.55 -5.27
N ALA A 12 -7.51 17.88 -6.10
CA ALA A 12 -6.33 17.15 -5.65
C ALA A 12 -5.37 17.96 -4.76
N PRO A 13 -5.01 19.22 -5.06
CA PRO A 13 -4.12 20.00 -4.19
C PRO A 13 -4.66 20.17 -2.76
N ARG A 14 -5.96 20.48 -2.63
CA ARG A 14 -6.61 20.66 -1.32
C ARG A 14 -6.76 19.34 -0.56
N VAL A 15 -7.03 18.25 -1.28
CA VAL A 15 -7.11 16.91 -0.69
C VAL A 15 -5.74 16.48 -0.16
N VAL A 16 -4.65 16.73 -0.91
CA VAL A 16 -3.28 16.41 -0.46
C VAL A 16 -2.89 17.24 0.75
N GLU A 17 -3.16 18.55 0.76
CA GLU A 17 -2.91 19.41 1.92
C GLU A 17 -3.61 18.89 3.18
N ARG A 18 -4.91 18.57 3.05
CA ARG A 18 -5.71 18.02 4.15
C ARG A 18 -5.14 16.67 4.62
N LEU A 19 -4.82 15.77 3.69
CA LEU A 19 -4.27 14.44 3.98
C LEU A 19 -2.95 14.55 4.77
N LEU A 20 -2.05 15.44 4.37
CA LEU A 20 -0.76 15.63 5.05
C LEU A 20 -0.95 16.16 6.49
N LYS A 21 -1.90 17.08 6.68
CA LYS A 21 -2.20 17.66 7.99
C LYS A 21 -2.88 16.67 8.92
N GLU A 22 -3.91 15.97 8.43
CA GLU A 22 -4.73 15.08 9.25
C GLU A 22 -3.99 13.80 9.65
N ASN A 23 -3.08 13.30 8.82
CA ASN A 23 -2.35 12.05 9.08
C ASN A 23 -0.95 12.25 9.69
N GLU A 24 -0.56 13.48 10.05
CA GLU A 24 0.81 13.76 10.50
C GLU A 24 1.22 12.88 11.70
N VAL A 25 0.32 12.76 12.69
CA VAL A 25 0.61 12.02 13.93
C VAL A 25 0.75 10.53 13.66
N GLU A 26 -0.18 9.96 12.90
CA GLU A 26 -0.21 8.54 12.51
C GLU A 26 1.02 8.17 11.69
N VAL A 27 1.37 8.99 10.69
CA VAL A 27 2.54 8.75 9.84
C VAL A 27 3.84 8.86 10.64
N ARG A 28 3.97 9.83 11.56
CA ARG A 28 5.13 9.94 12.45
C ARG A 28 5.26 8.73 13.37
N SER A 29 4.14 8.27 13.93
CA SER A 29 4.10 7.07 14.78
C SER A 29 4.53 5.82 14.01
N LEU A 30 3.97 5.62 12.81
CA LEU A 30 4.34 4.51 11.93
C LEU A 30 5.82 4.56 11.54
N ALA A 31 6.34 5.74 11.17
CA ALA A 31 7.75 5.92 10.84
C ALA A 31 8.66 5.55 12.03
N ALA A 32 8.32 5.99 13.24
CA ALA A 32 9.08 5.66 14.45
C ALA A 32 9.02 4.17 14.81
N PHE A 33 7.91 3.50 14.51
CA PHE A 33 7.78 2.05 14.65
C PHE A 33 8.66 1.30 13.64
N LEU A 34 8.55 1.66 12.35
CA LEU A 34 9.31 1.03 11.27
C LEU A 34 10.82 1.28 11.39
N HIS A 35 11.24 2.43 11.92
CA HIS A 35 12.66 2.69 12.18
C HIS A 35 13.25 1.75 13.24
N ARG A 36 12.45 1.39 14.27
CA ARG A 36 12.85 0.44 15.31
C ARG A 36 12.78 -1.02 14.85
N ARG A 37 11.99 -1.31 13.81
CA ARG A 37 11.76 -2.64 13.26
C ARG A 37 11.72 -2.58 11.73
N PRO A 38 12.85 -2.30 11.07
CA PRO A 38 12.87 -2.14 9.62
C PRO A 38 12.48 -3.47 8.94
N PRO A 39 11.59 -3.46 7.94
CA PRO A 39 11.27 -4.65 7.19
C PRO A 39 12.46 -5.08 6.33
N VAL A 40 12.64 -6.38 6.16
CA VAL A 40 13.60 -6.94 5.17
C VAL A 40 13.01 -7.00 3.77
N LEU A 41 11.68 -6.92 3.67
CA LEU A 41 10.93 -6.86 2.42
C LEU A 41 9.65 -6.05 2.64
N ALA A 42 9.39 -5.11 1.74
CA ALA A 42 8.07 -4.52 1.61
C ALA A 42 7.30 -5.19 0.44
N LEU A 43 6.02 -5.40 0.65
CA LEU A 43 5.09 -5.94 -0.30
C LEU A 43 4.05 -4.86 -0.63
N THR A 44 3.62 -4.78 -1.87
CA THR A 44 2.47 -3.94 -2.24
C THR A 44 1.35 -4.80 -2.81
N VAL A 45 0.09 -4.42 -2.56
CA VAL A 45 -1.07 -5.09 -3.17
C VAL A 45 -2.16 -4.06 -3.51
N ALA A 46 -2.63 -4.10 -4.75
CA ALA A 46 -3.60 -3.15 -5.28
C ALA A 46 -4.27 -3.68 -6.56
N ARG A 47 -5.24 -2.91 -7.10
CA ARG A 47 -5.84 -3.14 -8.43
C ARG A 47 -6.07 -1.80 -9.13
N GLY A 48 -6.03 -1.81 -10.47
CA GLY A 48 -6.42 -0.67 -11.30
C GLY A 48 -5.55 0.57 -11.05
N SER A 49 -6.18 1.74 -10.90
CA SER A 49 -5.47 3.01 -10.63
C SER A 49 -4.64 2.96 -9.34
N SER A 50 -5.10 2.26 -8.30
CA SER A 50 -4.34 2.08 -7.06
C SER A 50 -3.04 1.30 -7.27
N ASP A 51 -2.95 0.45 -8.30
CA ASP A 51 -1.73 -0.30 -8.61
C ASP A 51 -0.63 0.59 -9.23
N HIS A 52 -1.02 1.66 -9.92
CA HIS A 52 -0.06 2.70 -10.34
C HIS A 52 0.50 3.47 -9.13
N ALA A 53 -0.30 3.70 -8.09
CA ALA A 53 0.17 4.29 -6.85
C ALA A 53 1.11 3.34 -6.08
N ALA A 54 0.80 2.04 -6.06
CA ALA A 54 1.68 1.01 -5.51
C ALA A 54 3.03 0.95 -6.24
N LEU A 55 3.02 1.04 -7.58
CA LEU A 55 4.24 1.12 -8.38
C LEU A 55 5.07 2.37 -8.05
N PHE A 56 4.43 3.53 -7.92
CA PHE A 56 5.13 4.75 -7.46
C PHE A 56 5.74 4.55 -6.07
N ALA A 57 5.00 3.96 -5.12
CA ALA A 57 5.48 3.68 -3.78
C ALA A 57 6.70 2.75 -3.80
N LYS A 58 6.72 1.74 -4.69
CA LYS A 58 7.91 0.89 -4.90
C LYS A 58 9.15 1.72 -5.19
N TYR A 59 9.10 2.60 -6.19
CA TYR A 59 10.24 3.45 -6.54
C TYR A 59 10.64 4.37 -5.37
N LEU A 60 9.66 4.96 -4.67
CA LEU A 60 9.94 5.84 -3.55
C LEU A 60 10.66 5.13 -2.41
N LEU A 61 10.17 3.94 -2.01
CA LEU A 61 10.73 3.16 -0.92
C LEU A 61 12.12 2.61 -1.29
N GLU A 62 12.28 2.08 -2.51
CA GLU A 62 13.57 1.57 -2.98
C GLU A 62 14.61 2.70 -3.09
N ALA A 63 14.24 3.85 -3.63
CA ALA A 63 15.18 4.95 -3.84
C ALA A 63 15.56 5.69 -2.55
N ARG A 64 14.65 5.75 -1.56
CA ARG A 64 14.85 6.57 -0.35
C ARG A 64 15.19 5.75 0.88
N LEU A 65 14.62 4.56 1.02
CA LEU A 65 14.80 3.70 2.19
C LEU A 65 15.66 2.48 1.90
N LEU A 66 15.99 2.23 0.62
CA LEU A 66 16.77 1.07 0.17
C LEU A 66 16.11 -0.27 0.53
N TRP A 67 14.79 -0.27 0.74
CA TRP A 67 14.02 -1.46 1.03
C TRP A 67 13.61 -2.13 -0.28
N PRO A 68 13.89 -3.43 -0.48
CA PRO A 68 13.34 -4.18 -1.60
C PRO A 68 11.80 -4.16 -1.56
N VAL A 69 11.16 -3.93 -2.70
CA VAL A 69 9.69 -3.94 -2.81
C VAL A 69 9.22 -4.92 -3.89
N LEU A 70 8.33 -5.83 -3.51
CA LEU A 70 7.66 -6.76 -4.42
C LEU A 70 6.18 -6.41 -4.54
N SER A 71 5.67 -6.24 -5.76
CA SER A 71 4.22 -6.14 -5.98
C SER A 71 3.60 -7.53 -6.06
N LEU A 72 2.59 -7.77 -5.24
CA LEU A 72 1.83 -9.00 -5.22
C LEU A 72 0.77 -8.97 -6.31
N ALA A 73 0.69 -10.05 -7.10
CA ALA A 73 -0.43 -10.29 -7.99
C ALA A 73 -1.59 -10.92 -7.19
N PRO A 74 -2.75 -10.25 -7.02
CA PRO A 74 -3.84 -10.81 -6.20
C PRO A 74 -4.37 -12.14 -6.71
N SER A 75 -4.32 -12.37 -8.04
CA SER A 75 -4.71 -13.63 -8.67
C SER A 75 -3.91 -14.84 -8.18
N VAL A 76 -2.64 -14.65 -7.76
CA VAL A 76 -1.83 -15.72 -7.17
C VAL A 76 -2.51 -16.30 -5.92
N LEU A 77 -3.15 -15.43 -5.13
CA LEU A 77 -3.89 -15.85 -3.95
C LEU A 77 -5.29 -16.33 -4.31
N THR A 78 -6.04 -15.52 -5.08
CA THR A 78 -7.48 -15.74 -5.28
C THR A 78 -7.80 -16.82 -6.31
N LEU A 79 -7.06 -16.86 -7.43
CA LEU A 79 -7.28 -17.82 -8.52
C LEU A 79 -6.47 -19.10 -8.34
N TYR A 80 -5.19 -18.96 -7.98
CA TYR A 80 -4.28 -20.11 -7.87
C TYR A 80 -4.22 -20.71 -6.47
N GLY A 81 -4.82 -20.07 -5.45
CA GLY A 81 -4.78 -20.54 -4.06
C GLY A 81 -3.37 -20.56 -3.44
N ALA A 82 -2.39 -19.97 -4.13
CA ALA A 82 -0.99 -19.99 -3.71
C ALA A 82 -0.70 -18.83 -2.77
N ARG A 83 0.05 -19.11 -1.71
CA ARG A 83 0.44 -18.10 -0.71
C ARG A 83 1.97 -18.04 -0.60
N PRO A 84 2.64 -17.23 -1.44
CA PRO A 84 4.07 -17.01 -1.34
C PRO A 84 4.46 -16.58 0.07
N ARG A 85 5.55 -17.15 0.59
CA ARG A 85 6.04 -16.85 1.94
C ARG A 85 7.10 -15.76 1.88
N PRO A 86 6.85 -14.58 2.47
CA PRO A 86 7.88 -13.55 2.55
C PRO A 86 8.86 -13.86 3.69
N PRO A 87 10.12 -13.40 3.60
CA PRO A 87 11.02 -13.37 4.75
C PRO A 87 10.48 -12.41 5.83
N HIS A 88 10.79 -12.69 7.10
CA HIS A 88 10.39 -11.83 8.22
C HIS A 88 11.57 -11.01 8.75
N PRO A 89 11.36 -9.78 9.23
CA PRO A 89 10.09 -9.03 9.26
C PRO A 89 9.68 -8.47 7.88
N ALA A 90 8.42 -8.60 7.49
CA ALA A 90 7.87 -8.00 6.27
C ALA A 90 6.79 -6.96 6.57
N LEU A 91 6.67 -6.00 5.65
CA LEU A 91 5.61 -4.99 5.61
C LEU A 91 4.76 -5.22 4.35
N LEU A 92 3.44 -5.18 4.46
CA LEU A 92 2.51 -5.15 3.34
C LEU A 92 1.80 -3.80 3.31
N LEU A 93 1.89 -3.10 2.18
CA LEU A 93 1.14 -1.87 1.91
C LEU A 93 0.02 -2.17 0.92
N ALA A 94 -1.23 -2.10 1.39
CA ALA A 94 -2.40 -2.29 0.55
C ALA A 94 -2.96 -0.94 0.08
N PHE A 95 -3.24 -0.81 -1.22
CA PHE A 95 -3.78 0.41 -1.81
C PHE A 95 -5.17 0.12 -2.39
N SER A 96 -6.17 0.84 -1.90
CA SER A 96 -7.56 0.73 -2.36
C SER A 96 -8.31 2.02 -2.09
N GLN A 97 -9.00 2.55 -3.11
CA GLN A 97 -9.85 3.74 -2.93
C GLN A 97 -11.10 3.41 -2.11
N SER A 98 -11.75 2.27 -2.36
CA SER A 98 -12.98 1.88 -1.65
C SER A 98 -12.70 1.15 -0.33
N GLY A 99 -11.53 0.54 -0.19
CA GLY A 99 -11.23 -0.37 0.94
C GLY A 99 -11.94 -1.73 0.86
N GLU A 100 -12.79 -1.95 -0.14
CA GLU A 100 -13.72 -3.09 -0.18
C GLU A 100 -13.36 -4.16 -1.23
N SER A 101 -12.33 -3.92 -2.05
CA SER A 101 -11.91 -4.87 -3.08
C SER A 101 -11.62 -6.25 -2.46
N PRO A 102 -12.41 -7.30 -2.76
CA PRO A 102 -12.29 -8.60 -2.08
C PRO A 102 -10.89 -9.19 -2.20
N ASP A 103 -10.28 -9.09 -3.38
CA ASP A 103 -8.95 -9.59 -3.66
C ASP A 103 -7.87 -8.93 -2.78
N VAL A 104 -7.96 -7.61 -2.58
CA VAL A 104 -7.02 -6.84 -1.75
C VAL A 104 -7.24 -7.17 -0.27
N VAL A 105 -8.50 -7.22 0.16
CA VAL A 105 -8.87 -7.57 1.54
C VAL A 105 -8.43 -8.99 1.89
N GLU A 106 -8.61 -9.94 0.99
CA GLU A 106 -8.16 -11.32 1.17
C GLU A 106 -6.62 -11.39 1.30
N ALA A 107 -5.88 -10.66 0.46
CA ALA A 107 -4.43 -10.59 0.56
C ALA A 107 -3.98 -10.04 1.92
N VAL A 108 -4.56 -8.92 2.38
CA VAL A 108 -4.27 -8.35 3.69
C VAL A 108 -4.54 -9.36 4.81
N ARG A 109 -5.69 -10.03 4.79
CA ARG A 109 -6.03 -11.07 5.78
C ARG A 109 -5.04 -12.23 5.76
N ALA A 110 -4.68 -12.72 4.57
CA ALA A 110 -3.77 -13.85 4.41
C ALA A 110 -2.37 -13.53 4.96
N TYR A 111 -1.79 -12.40 4.59
CA TYR A 111 -0.44 -12.01 5.02
C TYR A 111 -0.39 -11.60 6.50
N ARG A 112 -1.44 -10.96 7.02
CA ARG A 112 -1.56 -10.71 8.47
C ARG A 112 -1.57 -12.01 9.27
N GLY A 113 -2.26 -13.04 8.79
CA GLY A 113 -2.26 -14.37 9.39
C GLY A 113 -0.88 -15.06 9.39
N MET A 114 0.06 -14.59 8.56
CA MET A 114 1.44 -15.04 8.53
C MET A 114 2.37 -14.21 9.43
N GLY A 115 1.85 -13.20 10.15
CA GLY A 115 2.66 -12.31 10.97
C GLY A 115 3.37 -11.20 10.18
N VAL A 116 2.91 -10.91 8.96
CA VAL A 116 3.34 -9.71 8.21
C VAL A 116 2.62 -8.49 8.79
N LEU A 117 3.35 -7.38 8.93
CA LEU A 117 2.76 -6.10 9.30
C LEU A 117 1.94 -5.58 8.11
N THR A 118 0.67 -5.26 8.32
CA THR A 118 -0.27 -4.83 7.27
C THR A 118 -0.93 -3.51 7.62
#